data_AF-R9QQG4-F1
#
_entry.id   AF-R9QQG4-F1
#
_cell.length_a   1.000
_cell.length_b   1.000
_cell.length_c   1.000
_cell.angle_alpha   90.00
_cell.angle_beta   90.00
_cell.angle_gamma   90.00
#
_symmetry.space_group_name_H-M   'P 1'
#
loop_
_entity.id
_entity.type
_entity.pdbx_description
1 polymer ?
#
loop_
_entity_poly.entity_id
_entity_poly.type
_entity_poly.pdbx_seq_one_letter_code
_entity_poly.pdbx_strand_id
1 'polypeptide(L)'
;NERIKPVVCLNKVDRALLELQVDKEDLYQSFARTIESANVVIATYNDPVLGESQVYPEKGTVAFGSGLHGWAFTLRQFAARYAKKFGVDKSKMMSKLWGENFFNPKTKKWSSKEVDSEGNKLERAFNMFVLDPIYRIFDSIMNFKKEETTKLLEKLEIALTSDEQDLEGKALLKVVMRKFLPAGDALLEMVVINLPSPVTAQRYRVETLYEGPMDDESAIGIRDCDPNGPLMLYVSKMVPTSDLVRFNTTRYRA
;
A
#
# COMPACT_ATOMS: atom_id res chain seq x y z
N ASN A 1 23.98 -8.79 -0.24
CA ASN A 1 22.79 -7.91 -0.13
C ASN A 1 22.36 -7.59 -1.56
N GLU A 2 21.17 -7.98 -2.02
CA GLU A 2 20.76 -7.82 -3.42
C GLU A 2 20.30 -6.40 -3.80
N ARG A 3 20.36 -5.45 -2.84
CA ARG A 3 19.99 -4.04 -3.00
C ARG A 3 18.54 -3.88 -3.53
N ILE A 4 17.60 -4.68 -3.01
CA ILE A 4 16.18 -4.60 -3.37
C ILE A 4 15.49 -3.53 -2.51
N LYS A 5 14.77 -2.60 -3.15
CA LYS A 5 13.97 -1.59 -2.45
C LYS A 5 12.65 -2.19 -1.95
N PRO A 6 12.36 -2.18 -0.65
CA PRO A 6 11.15 -2.79 -0.11
C PRO A 6 9.93 -1.87 -0.24
N VAL A 7 8.76 -2.51 -0.36
CA VAL A 7 7.44 -1.94 -0.12
C VAL A 7 6.66 -2.94 0.73
N VAL A 8 5.74 -2.48 1.59
CA VAL A 8 5.06 -3.35 2.56
C VAL A 8 3.55 -3.33 2.36
N CYS A 9 2.91 -4.49 2.48
CA CYS A 9 1.45 -4.60 2.54
C CYS A 9 1.04 -5.29 3.85
N LEU A 10 0.39 -4.55 4.75
CA LEU A 10 -0.24 -5.12 5.95
C LEU A 10 -1.53 -5.81 5.54
N ASN A 11 -1.46 -7.14 5.50
CA ASN A 11 -2.57 -8.01 5.09
C ASN A 11 -3.37 -8.52 6.31
N LYS A 12 -4.55 -9.10 6.05
CA LYS A 12 -5.48 -9.66 7.05
C LYS A 12 -6.10 -8.62 7.98
N VAL A 13 -6.25 -7.38 7.51
CA VAL A 13 -6.94 -6.31 8.26
C VAL A 13 -8.39 -6.68 8.57
N ASP A 14 -9.03 -7.50 7.73
CA ASP A 14 -10.38 -8.02 7.95
C ASP A 14 -10.55 -8.76 9.28
N ARG A 15 -9.51 -9.46 9.76
CA ARG A 15 -9.56 -10.19 11.04
C ARG A 15 -9.69 -9.23 12.22
N ALA A 16 -8.96 -8.12 12.19
CA ALA A 16 -9.05 -7.11 13.23
C ALA A 16 -10.46 -6.48 13.28
N LEU A 17 -11.09 -6.30 12.12
CA LEU A 17 -12.40 -5.68 12.00
C LEU A 17 -13.57 -6.64 12.32
N LEU A 18 -13.50 -7.89 11.85
CA LEU A 18 -14.62 -8.83 11.94
C LEU A 18 -14.52 -9.82 13.10
N GLU A 19 -13.31 -10.28 13.44
CA GLU A 19 -13.11 -11.30 14.46
C GLU A 19 -12.81 -10.65 15.82
N LEU A 20 -11.85 -9.73 15.83
CA LEU A 20 -11.34 -9.13 17.06
C LEU A 20 -12.10 -7.85 17.47
N GLN A 21 -12.83 -7.24 16.54
CA GLN A 21 -13.57 -5.98 16.72
C GLN A 21 -12.75 -4.89 17.40
N VAL A 22 -11.48 -4.76 16.96
CA VAL A 22 -10.53 -3.79 17.53
C VAL A 22 -11.01 -2.38 17.24
N ASP A 23 -10.85 -1.45 18.18
CA ASP A 23 -11.18 -0.05 17.93
C ASP A 23 -10.20 0.62 16.95
N LYS A 24 -10.56 1.81 16.47
CA LYS A 24 -9.79 2.52 15.44
C LYS A 24 -8.37 2.89 15.90
N GLU A 25 -8.22 3.35 17.15
CA GLU A 25 -6.91 3.80 17.64
C GLU A 25 -6.00 2.60 17.94
N ASP A 26 -6.53 1.54 18.54
CA ASP A 26 -5.79 0.31 18.78
C ASP A 26 -5.33 -0.35 17.47
N LEU A 27 -6.19 -0.34 16.44
CA LEU A 27 -5.83 -0.84 15.11
C LEU A 27 -4.72 0.01 14.47
N TYR A 28 -4.84 1.35 14.55
CA TYR A 28 -3.79 2.26 14.09
C TYR A 28 -2.45 2.01 14.81
N GLN A 29 -2.48 1.89 16.14
CA GLN A 29 -1.29 1.62 16.94
C GLN A 29 -0.66 0.26 16.60
N SER A 30 -1.48 -0.75 16.31
CA SER A 30 -1.02 -2.05 15.80
C SER A 30 -0.30 -1.92 14.46
N PHE A 31 -0.84 -1.13 13.53
CA PHE A 31 -0.18 -0.85 12.26
C PHE A 31 1.14 -0.11 12.46
N ALA A 32 1.15 0.95 13.27
CA ALA A 32 2.35 1.74 13.56
C ALA A 32 3.48 0.87 14.13
N ARG A 33 3.17 0.03 15.13
CA ARG A 33 4.14 -0.94 15.69
C ARG A 33 4.65 -1.93 14.66
N THR A 34 3.77 -2.44 13.81
CA THR A 34 4.15 -3.41 12.77
C THR A 34 5.07 -2.78 11.72
N ILE A 35 4.78 -1.55 11.29
CA ILE A 35 5.62 -0.77 10.38
C ILE A 35 6.97 -0.46 11.01
N GLU A 36 6.98 -0.08 12.29
CA GLU A 36 8.21 0.17 13.04
C GLU A 36 9.08 -1.08 13.12
N SER A 37 8.50 -2.24 13.46
CA SER A 37 9.23 -3.51 13.47
C SER A 37 9.82 -3.87 12.10
N ALA A 38 9.08 -3.63 11.01
CA ALA A 38 9.61 -3.82 9.66
C ALA A 38 10.77 -2.85 9.37
N ASN A 39 10.64 -1.59 9.77
CA ASN A 39 11.66 -0.57 9.58
C ASN A 39 12.94 -0.83 10.37
N VAL A 40 12.84 -1.40 11.58
CA VAL A 40 14.01 -1.86 12.35
C VAL A 40 14.80 -2.90 11.55
N VAL A 41 14.12 -3.90 10.97
CA VAL A 41 14.77 -4.93 10.15
C VAL A 41 15.37 -4.30 8.88
N ILE A 42 14.63 -3.45 8.17
CA ILE A 42 15.11 -2.80 6.95
C ILE A 42 16.35 -1.95 7.25
N ALA A 43 16.34 -1.16 8.32
CA ALA A 43 17.47 -0.32 8.71
C ALA A 43 18.70 -1.15 9.11
N THR A 44 18.49 -2.28 9.81
CA THR A 44 19.58 -3.18 10.24
C THR A 44 20.34 -3.78 9.05
N TYR A 45 19.66 -4.08 7.96
CA TYR A 45 20.24 -4.71 6.77
C TYR A 45 20.36 -3.77 5.55
N ASN A 46 20.26 -2.46 5.76
CA ASN A 46 20.29 -1.48 4.67
C ASN A 46 21.70 -1.37 4.07
N ASP A 47 21.79 -1.34 2.75
CA ASP A 47 23.03 -1.01 2.04
C ASP A 47 23.11 0.52 1.90
N PRO A 48 24.19 1.19 2.35
CA PRO A 48 24.35 2.64 2.24
C PRO A 48 24.18 3.18 0.82
N VAL A 49 24.49 2.37 -0.21
CA VAL A 49 24.34 2.74 -1.63
C VAL A 49 22.87 3.00 -1.99
N LEU A 50 21.91 2.35 -1.33
CA LEU A 50 20.48 2.56 -1.57
C LEU A 50 19.94 3.85 -0.93
N GLY A 51 20.66 4.44 0.02
CA GLY A 51 20.13 5.52 0.86
C GLY A 51 19.05 5.02 1.82
N GLU A 52 18.01 5.85 2.05
CA GLU A 52 16.89 5.51 2.95
C GLU A 52 15.93 4.50 2.29
N SER A 53 15.90 3.28 2.79
CA SER A 53 15.03 2.20 2.29
C SER A 53 13.82 1.90 3.18
N GLN A 54 13.69 2.59 4.32
CA GLN A 54 12.56 2.41 5.25
C GLN A 54 11.23 2.76 4.58
N VAL A 55 10.15 2.15 5.08
CA VAL A 55 8.80 2.28 4.53
C VAL A 55 7.92 3.15 5.42
N TYR A 56 7.13 4.00 4.78
CA TYR A 56 6.29 5.00 5.42
C TYR A 56 4.93 5.11 4.70
N PRO A 57 3.80 4.98 5.42
CA PRO A 57 2.47 5.14 4.81
C PRO A 57 2.27 6.48 4.12
N GLU A 58 2.78 7.57 4.70
CA GLU A 58 2.70 8.92 4.15
C GLU A 58 3.56 9.13 2.90
N LYS A 59 4.58 8.28 2.69
CA LYS A 59 5.36 8.24 1.43
C LYS A 59 4.72 7.30 0.40
N GLY A 60 3.71 6.52 0.79
CA GLY A 60 2.98 5.60 -0.10
C GLY A 60 3.69 4.27 -0.35
N THR A 61 4.68 3.90 0.46
CA THR A 61 5.39 2.60 0.39
C THR A 61 4.76 1.52 1.27
N VAL A 62 3.61 1.82 1.87
CA VAL A 62 2.84 0.92 2.72
C VAL A 62 1.39 0.88 2.25
N ALA A 63 0.89 -0.33 2.03
CA ALA A 63 -0.51 -0.63 1.78
C ALA A 63 -1.13 -1.39 2.96
N PHE A 64 -2.45 -1.27 3.11
CA PHE A 64 -3.25 -1.95 4.15
C PHE A 64 -4.42 -2.66 3.48
N GLY A 65 -4.75 -3.89 3.87
CA GLY A 65 -5.91 -4.55 3.28
C GLY A 65 -6.13 -6.01 3.67
N SER A 66 -6.92 -6.67 2.84
CA SER A 66 -7.29 -8.07 2.94
C SER A 66 -7.23 -8.74 1.58
N GLY A 67 -6.27 -9.64 1.40
CA GLY A 67 -6.22 -10.51 0.22
C GLY A 67 -7.43 -11.45 0.12
N LEU A 68 -8.01 -11.86 1.27
CA LEU A 68 -9.19 -12.73 1.31
C LEU A 68 -10.42 -12.05 0.69
N HIS A 69 -10.64 -10.78 1.06
CA HIS A 69 -11.76 -10.01 0.55
C HIS A 69 -11.42 -9.29 -0.76
N GLY A 70 -10.14 -9.13 -1.09
CA GLY A 70 -9.67 -8.52 -2.34
C GLY A 70 -9.71 -7.00 -2.32
N TRP A 71 -9.55 -6.39 -1.15
CA TRP A 71 -9.46 -4.94 -1.01
C TRP A 71 -8.13 -4.55 -0.36
N ALA A 72 -7.57 -3.42 -0.80
CA ALA A 72 -6.41 -2.82 -0.16
C ALA A 72 -6.36 -1.33 -0.50
N PHE A 73 -5.64 -0.57 0.30
CA PHE A 73 -5.44 0.85 0.06
C PHE A 73 -4.06 1.32 0.48
N THR A 74 -3.62 2.41 -0.14
CA THR A 74 -2.54 3.27 0.37
C THR A 74 -3.15 4.61 0.78
N LEU A 75 -2.40 5.42 1.55
CA LEU A 75 -2.87 6.79 1.88
C LEU A 75 -3.05 7.68 0.65
N ARG A 76 -2.45 7.31 -0.48
CA ARG A 76 -2.51 8.05 -1.73
C ARG A 76 -3.92 8.11 -2.30
N GLN A 77 -4.68 7.01 -2.20
CA GLN A 77 -6.06 6.94 -2.65
C GLN A 77 -6.98 7.86 -1.82
N PHE A 78 -6.85 7.83 -0.49
CA PHE A 78 -7.62 8.70 0.40
C PHE A 78 -7.20 10.17 0.27
N ALA A 79 -5.90 10.44 0.12
CA ALA A 79 -5.42 11.79 -0.12
C ALA A 79 -5.98 12.38 -1.42
N ALA A 80 -6.10 11.59 -2.49
CA ALA A 80 -6.71 12.06 -3.73
C ALA A 80 -8.19 12.47 -3.54
N ARG A 81 -8.94 11.72 -2.72
CA ARG A 81 -10.34 12.02 -2.39
C ARG A 81 -10.46 13.31 -1.56
N TYR A 82 -9.61 13.46 -0.54
CA TYR A 82 -9.71 14.58 0.41
C TYR A 82 -8.97 15.86 -0.02
N ALA A 83 -7.92 15.77 -0.83
CA ALA A 83 -7.15 16.92 -1.33
C ALA A 83 -8.07 17.95 -2.01
N LYS A 84 -8.99 17.48 -2.86
CA LYS A 84 -9.99 18.33 -3.53
C LYS A 84 -10.93 19.00 -2.51
N LYS A 85 -11.38 18.25 -1.51
CA LYS A 85 -12.32 18.74 -0.47
C LYS A 85 -11.68 19.80 0.42
N PHE A 86 -10.40 19.65 0.75
CA PHE A 86 -9.65 20.59 1.59
C PHE A 86 -8.96 21.71 0.80
N GLY A 87 -8.93 21.64 -0.54
CA GLY A 87 -8.22 22.61 -1.38
C GLY A 87 -6.71 22.58 -1.14
N VAL A 88 -6.13 21.41 -0.85
CA VAL A 88 -4.70 21.23 -0.58
C VAL A 88 -4.09 20.25 -1.57
N ASP A 89 -2.77 20.34 -1.75
CA ASP A 89 -2.03 19.38 -2.56
C ASP A 89 -2.15 17.94 -2.02
N LYS A 90 -2.14 16.96 -2.94
CA LYS A 90 -2.27 15.54 -2.62
C LYS A 90 -1.13 15.03 -1.73
N SER A 91 0.12 15.42 -1.99
CA SER A 91 1.27 15.03 -1.16
C SER A 91 1.16 15.63 0.25
N LYS A 92 0.76 16.91 0.34
CA LYS A 92 0.49 17.55 1.63
C LYS A 92 -0.67 16.90 2.39
N MET A 93 -1.71 16.43 1.69
CA MET A 93 -2.80 15.68 2.32
C MET A 93 -2.31 14.32 2.82
N MET A 94 -1.49 13.60 2.05
CA MET A 94 -0.93 12.31 2.46
C MET A 94 -0.16 12.40 3.77
N SER A 95 0.70 13.42 3.93
CA SER A 95 1.46 13.62 5.18
C SER A 95 0.59 13.97 6.39
N LYS A 96 -0.65 14.42 6.16
CA LYS A 96 -1.64 14.67 7.21
C LYS A 96 -2.49 13.45 7.57
N LEU A 97 -2.47 12.39 6.77
CA LEU A 97 -3.26 11.18 7.00
C LEU A 97 -2.55 10.14 7.87
N TRP A 98 -1.33 10.40 8.35
CA TRP A 98 -0.57 9.48 9.20
C TRP A 98 0.11 10.23 10.36
N GLY A 99 0.50 9.50 11.40
CA GLY A 99 1.22 10.07 12.56
C GLY A 99 0.34 10.92 13.47
N GLU A 100 0.99 11.77 14.25
CA GLU A 100 0.37 12.73 15.18
C GLU A 100 -0.23 13.92 14.43
N ASN A 101 -1.21 13.66 13.57
CA ASN A 101 -2.00 14.66 12.89
C ASN A 101 -3.47 14.49 13.29
N PHE A 102 -4.06 15.59 13.74
CA PHE A 102 -5.43 15.65 14.23
C PHE A 102 -6.17 16.76 13.51
N PHE A 103 -7.46 16.55 13.23
CA PHE A 103 -8.30 17.57 12.60
C PHE A 103 -9.49 17.85 13.49
N ASN A 104 -9.65 19.11 13.90
CA ASN A 104 -10.80 19.52 14.68
C ASN A 104 -11.95 19.90 13.73
N PRO A 105 -13.07 19.16 13.69
CA PRO A 105 -14.16 19.44 12.76
C PRO A 105 -14.93 20.72 13.09
N LYS A 106 -14.92 21.17 14.36
CA LYS A 106 -15.57 22.42 14.78
C LYS A 106 -14.81 23.64 14.27
N THR A 107 -13.49 23.65 14.48
CA THR A 107 -12.64 24.79 14.09
C THR A 107 -12.10 24.68 12.66
N LYS A 108 -12.20 23.49 12.05
CA LYS A 108 -11.62 23.12 10.75
C LYS A 108 -10.10 23.31 10.67
N LYS A 109 -9.41 23.18 11.82
CA LYS A 109 -7.96 23.36 11.92
C LYS A 109 -7.25 22.03 12.16
N TRP A 110 -6.04 21.93 11.60
CA TRP A 110 -5.10 20.85 11.87
C TRP A 110 -4.31 21.13 13.15
N SER A 111 -4.04 20.08 13.91
CA SER A 111 -3.23 20.10 15.14
C SER A 111 -2.27 18.92 15.12
N SER A 112 -1.12 19.08 15.77
CA SER A 112 -0.21 17.97 16.11
C SER A 112 -0.40 17.49 17.56
N LYS A 113 -1.36 18.07 18.28
CA LYS A 113 -1.73 17.71 19.65
C LYS A 113 -3.07 16.98 19.62
N GLU A 114 -3.15 15.91 20.40
CA GLU A 114 -4.34 15.10 20.60
C GLU A 114 -5.44 15.84 21.38
N VAL A 115 -5.14 16.99 21.99
CA VAL A 115 -6.10 17.78 22.77
C VAL A 115 -6.19 19.19 22.18
N ASP A 116 -7.41 19.69 22.01
CA ASP A 116 -7.64 21.07 21.57
C ASP A 116 -7.47 22.10 22.70
N SER A 117 -7.64 23.39 22.37
CA SER A 117 -7.53 24.48 23.36
C SER A 117 -8.60 24.45 24.45
N GLU A 118 -9.66 23.68 24.27
CA GLU A 118 -10.78 23.54 25.21
C GLU A 118 -10.64 22.28 26.08
N GLY A 119 -9.57 21.49 25.90
CA GLY A 119 -9.35 20.24 26.63
C GLY A 119 -10.07 19.03 26.01
N ASN A 120 -10.70 19.17 24.84
CA ASN A 120 -11.37 18.05 24.18
C ASN A 120 -10.35 17.17 23.45
N LYS A 121 -10.50 15.86 23.59
CA LYS A 121 -9.73 14.88 22.83
C LYS A 121 -10.12 14.93 21.34
N LEU A 122 -9.11 15.03 20.48
CA LEU A 122 -9.24 15.01 19.03
C LEU A 122 -8.97 13.62 18.51
N GLU A 123 -9.75 13.21 17.52
CA GLU A 123 -9.51 11.96 16.80
C GLU A 123 -8.38 12.14 15.79
N ARG A 124 -7.48 11.15 15.74
CA ARG A 124 -6.38 11.08 14.78
C ARG A 124 -6.92 11.11 13.35
N ALA A 125 -6.22 11.80 12.46
CA ALA A 125 -6.63 11.98 11.08
C ALA A 125 -6.76 10.64 10.32
N PHE A 126 -5.85 9.70 10.54
CA PHE A 126 -5.98 8.34 9.98
C PHE A 126 -7.30 7.70 10.41
N ASN A 127 -7.61 7.74 11.71
CA ASN A 127 -8.81 7.11 12.24
C ASN A 127 -10.07 7.76 11.67
N MET A 128 -10.12 9.09 11.63
CA MET A 128 -11.31 9.82 11.20
C MET A 128 -11.51 9.81 9.68
N PHE A 129 -10.45 9.89 8.88
CA PHE A 129 -10.57 10.01 7.42
C PHE A 129 -10.36 8.68 6.67
N VAL A 130 -9.67 7.70 7.27
CA VAL A 130 -9.36 6.43 6.62
C VAL A 130 -10.13 5.29 7.26
N LEU A 131 -9.99 5.09 8.58
CA LEU A 131 -10.65 3.97 9.25
C LEU A 131 -12.15 4.19 9.41
N ASP A 132 -12.62 5.38 9.76
CA ASP A 132 -14.04 5.63 10.03
C ASP A 132 -14.96 5.25 8.85
N PRO A 133 -14.67 5.63 7.58
CA PRO A 133 -15.44 5.13 6.45
C PRO A 133 -15.44 3.60 6.34
N ILE A 134 -14.30 2.95 6.58
CA ILE A 134 -14.17 1.49 6.50
C ILE A 134 -14.99 0.83 7.61
N TYR A 135 -14.87 1.30 8.85
CA TYR A 135 -15.64 0.78 9.99
C TYR A 135 -17.14 0.94 9.78
N ARG A 136 -17.59 2.08 9.25
CA ARG A 136 -19.01 2.28 8.93
C ARG A 136 -19.52 1.33 7.86
N ILE A 137 -18.73 1.03 6.83
CA ILE A 137 -19.10 0.03 5.81
C ILE A 137 -19.25 -1.34 6.48
N PHE A 138 -18.27 -1.74 7.28
CA PHE A 138 -18.29 -3.05 7.96
C PHE A 138 -19.48 -3.14 8.91
N ASP A 139 -19.70 -2.15 9.76
CA ASP A 139 -20.79 -2.10 10.73
C ASP A 139 -22.17 -2.09 10.04
N SER A 140 -22.40 -1.19 9.08
CA SER A 140 -23.70 -1.08 8.39
C SER A 140 -24.08 -2.35 7.64
N ILE A 141 -23.13 -3.00 6.96
CA ILE A 141 -23.38 -4.24 6.22
C ILE A 141 -23.54 -5.44 7.15
N MET A 142 -22.64 -5.62 8.12
CA MET A 142 -22.66 -6.80 9.00
C MET A 142 -23.81 -6.79 10.00
N ASN A 143 -24.31 -5.60 10.35
CA ASN A 143 -25.48 -5.42 11.22
C ASN A 143 -26.77 -5.11 10.43
N PHE A 144 -26.79 -5.39 9.12
CA PHE A 144 -27.98 -5.31 8.25
C PHE A 144 -28.71 -3.95 8.27
N LYS A 145 -27.97 -2.85 8.44
CA LYS A 145 -28.51 -1.48 8.48
C LYS A 145 -28.76 -0.94 7.06
N LYS A 146 -29.70 -1.54 6.33
CA LYS A 146 -29.91 -1.32 4.89
C LYS A 146 -29.98 0.16 4.47
N GLU A 147 -30.78 0.97 5.17
CA GLU A 147 -30.88 2.41 4.84
C GLU A 147 -29.57 3.18 5.03
N GLU A 148 -28.81 2.85 6.07
CA GLU A 148 -27.50 3.46 6.33
C GLU A 148 -26.48 3.01 5.28
N THR A 149 -26.48 1.71 4.95
CA THR A 149 -25.65 1.14 3.88
C THR A 149 -25.88 1.87 2.57
N THR A 150 -27.13 2.00 2.11
CA THR A 150 -27.43 2.70 0.84
C THR A 150 -26.92 4.14 0.82
N LYS A 151 -27.21 4.92 1.87
CA LYS A 151 -26.73 6.32 2.00
C LYS A 151 -25.20 6.41 2.03
N LEU A 152 -24.55 5.45 2.67
CA LEU A 152 -23.09 5.39 2.76
C LEU A 152 -22.46 5.06 1.41
N LEU A 153 -23.01 4.08 0.67
CA LEU A 153 -22.54 3.70 -0.66
C LEU A 153 -22.68 4.85 -1.66
N GLU A 154 -23.82 5.56 -1.65
CA GLU A 154 -24.03 6.76 -2.47
C GLU A 154 -22.99 7.84 -2.18
N LYS A 155 -22.75 8.14 -0.89
CA LYS A 155 -21.78 9.15 -0.47
C LYS A 155 -20.33 8.81 -0.84
N LEU A 156 -20.03 7.51 -0.93
CA LEU A 156 -18.71 7.01 -1.31
C LEU A 156 -18.59 6.74 -2.81
N GLU A 157 -19.66 7.05 -3.58
CA GLU A 157 -19.76 6.86 -5.03
C GLU A 157 -19.56 5.38 -5.44
N ILE A 158 -20.09 4.45 -4.65
CA ILE A 158 -20.01 3.00 -4.89
C ILE A 158 -21.31 2.53 -5.54
N ALA A 159 -21.26 2.18 -6.82
CA ALA A 159 -22.41 1.64 -7.56
C ALA A 159 -22.47 0.11 -7.52
N LEU A 160 -23.63 -0.42 -7.11
CA LEU A 160 -23.95 -1.85 -7.14
C LEU A 160 -24.88 -2.16 -8.32
N THR A 161 -24.64 -3.29 -9.00
CA THR A 161 -25.58 -3.86 -9.98
C THR A 161 -26.82 -4.43 -9.28
N SER A 162 -27.88 -4.75 -10.04
CA SER A 162 -29.10 -5.35 -9.50
C SER A 162 -28.80 -6.60 -8.66
N ASP A 163 -28.03 -7.54 -9.22
CA ASP A 163 -27.69 -8.79 -8.54
C ASP A 163 -26.82 -8.58 -7.29
N GLU A 164 -26.00 -7.51 -7.28
CA GLU A 164 -25.16 -7.18 -6.13
C GLU A 164 -25.96 -6.56 -4.97
N GLN A 165 -27.09 -5.91 -5.25
CA GLN A 165 -27.98 -5.32 -4.25
C GLN A 165 -28.72 -6.37 -3.42
N ASP A 166 -28.93 -7.56 -3.99
CA ASP A 166 -29.57 -8.69 -3.31
C ASP A 166 -28.62 -9.44 -2.36
N LEU A 167 -27.32 -9.14 -2.42
CA LEU A 167 -26.34 -9.74 -1.52
C LEU A 167 -26.45 -9.16 -0.11
N GLU A 168 -26.13 -9.97 0.89
CA GLU A 168 -26.09 -9.54 2.29
C GLU A 168 -24.85 -10.05 3.03
N GLY A 169 -24.61 -9.49 4.22
CA GLY A 169 -23.51 -9.88 5.11
C GLY A 169 -22.14 -9.90 4.41
N LYS A 170 -21.40 -11.00 4.59
CA LYS A 170 -20.03 -11.14 4.05
C LYS A 170 -19.98 -11.10 2.52
N ALA A 171 -21.01 -11.56 1.81
CA ALA A 171 -21.04 -11.54 0.35
C ALA A 171 -21.11 -10.11 -0.17
N LEU A 172 -22.02 -9.31 0.38
CA LEU A 172 -22.13 -7.88 0.06
C LEU A 172 -20.88 -7.11 0.45
N LEU A 173 -20.36 -7.33 1.66
CA LEU A 173 -19.16 -6.66 2.17
C LEU A 173 -17.97 -6.86 1.23
N LYS A 174 -17.78 -8.09 0.72
CA LYS A 174 -16.71 -8.42 -0.22
C LYS A 174 -16.83 -7.65 -1.53
N VAL A 175 -18.05 -7.55 -2.09
CA VAL A 175 -18.31 -6.79 -3.32
C VAL A 175 -18.08 -5.30 -3.11
N VAL A 176 -18.67 -4.73 -2.05
CA VAL A 176 -18.55 -3.31 -1.71
C VAL A 176 -17.10 -2.92 -1.51
N MET A 177 -16.33 -3.67 -0.73
CA MET A 177 -14.93 -3.34 -0.46
C MET A 177 -14.04 -3.43 -1.70
N ARG A 178 -14.31 -4.37 -2.61
CA ARG A 178 -13.59 -4.49 -3.89
C ARG A 178 -13.83 -3.29 -4.80
N LYS A 179 -15.06 -2.76 -4.82
CA LYS A 179 -15.38 -1.54 -5.59
C LYS A 179 -14.85 -0.28 -4.92
N PHE A 180 -14.87 -0.24 -3.59
CA PHE A 180 -14.41 0.92 -2.83
C PHE A 180 -12.90 1.08 -2.88
N LEU A 181 -12.16 -0.01 -2.63
CA LEU A 181 -10.70 -0.03 -2.48
C LEU A 181 -10.11 -1.27 -3.19
N PRO A 182 -10.09 -1.31 -4.53
CA PRO A 182 -9.57 -2.46 -5.27
C PRO A 182 -8.13 -2.77 -4.90
N ALA A 183 -7.85 -4.01 -4.45
CA ALA A 183 -6.50 -4.36 -4.02
C ALA A 183 -5.46 -4.25 -5.14
N GLY A 184 -5.84 -4.64 -6.37
CA GLY A 184 -4.97 -4.56 -7.54
C GLY A 184 -4.46 -3.14 -7.78
N ASP A 185 -5.36 -2.16 -7.73
CA ASP A 185 -5.03 -0.75 -7.97
C ASP A 185 -4.08 -0.21 -6.90
N ALA A 186 -4.34 -0.50 -5.62
CA ALA A 186 -3.48 -0.05 -4.53
C ALA A 186 -2.07 -0.64 -4.61
N LEU A 187 -1.97 -1.94 -4.90
CA LEU A 187 -0.68 -2.62 -5.01
C LEU A 187 0.09 -2.20 -6.26
N LEU A 188 -0.59 -2.07 -7.41
CA LEU A 188 0.02 -1.62 -8.65
C LEU A 188 0.51 -0.17 -8.54
N GLU A 189 -0.29 0.72 -7.94
CA GLU A 189 0.12 2.11 -7.67
C GLU A 189 1.38 2.14 -6.80
N MET A 190 1.44 1.32 -5.74
CA MET A 190 2.61 1.23 -4.87
C MET A 190 3.86 0.74 -5.62
N VAL A 191 3.72 -0.28 -6.47
CA VAL A 191 4.80 -0.83 -7.30
C VAL A 191 5.32 0.22 -8.28
N VAL A 192 4.43 0.81 -9.08
CA VAL A 192 4.80 1.74 -10.15
C VAL A 192 5.48 3.00 -9.61
N ILE A 193 5.02 3.51 -8.46
CA ILE A 193 5.51 4.78 -7.91
C ILE A 193 6.81 4.59 -7.14
N ASN A 194 6.94 3.51 -6.38
CA ASN A 194 8.01 3.40 -5.38
C ASN A 194 9.15 2.47 -5.78
N LEU A 195 8.88 1.46 -6.63
CA LEU A 195 9.90 0.52 -7.06
C LEU A 195 10.69 1.09 -8.25
N PRO A 196 12.03 0.93 -8.24
CA PRO A 196 12.87 1.40 -9.33
C PRO A 196 12.62 0.56 -10.58
N SER A 197 12.67 1.21 -11.75
CA SER A 197 12.72 0.50 -13.03
C SER A 197 14.06 -0.24 -13.18
N PRO A 198 14.17 -1.21 -14.11
CA PRO A 198 15.44 -1.87 -14.41
C PRO A 198 16.57 -0.86 -14.73
N VAL A 199 16.26 0.18 -15.52
CA VAL A 199 17.19 1.28 -15.86
C VAL A 199 17.77 1.96 -14.61
N THR A 200 16.95 2.16 -13.58
CA THR A 200 17.42 2.75 -12.31
C THR A 200 18.13 1.71 -11.45
N ALA A 201 17.57 0.50 -11.35
CA ALA A 201 18.03 -0.52 -10.42
C ALA A 201 19.37 -1.15 -10.84
N GLN A 202 19.56 -1.44 -12.12
CA GLN A 202 20.76 -2.10 -12.62
C GLN A 202 22.03 -1.27 -12.35
N ARG A 203 21.92 0.06 -12.38
CA ARG A 203 23.03 0.97 -12.09
C ARG A 203 23.76 0.68 -10.79
N TYR A 204 22.99 0.41 -9.73
CA TYR A 204 23.55 0.11 -8.41
C TYR A 204 23.55 -1.40 -8.10
N ARG A 205 22.98 -2.27 -8.94
CA ARG A 205 22.98 -3.72 -8.74
C ARG A 205 24.09 -4.44 -9.50
N VAL A 206 24.61 -3.86 -10.58
CA VAL A 206 25.65 -4.48 -11.43
C VAL A 206 26.85 -4.98 -10.62
N GLU A 207 27.33 -4.18 -9.66
CA GLU A 207 28.46 -4.54 -8.79
C GLU A 207 28.23 -5.80 -7.94
N THR A 208 26.96 -6.14 -7.68
CA THR A 208 26.58 -7.31 -6.90
C THR A 208 26.23 -8.50 -7.78
N LEU A 209 25.77 -8.25 -9.02
CA LEU A 209 25.23 -9.28 -9.91
C LEU A 209 26.23 -9.76 -10.96
N TYR A 210 27.29 -8.99 -11.24
CA TYR A 210 28.28 -9.29 -12.25
C TYR A 210 29.66 -9.49 -11.62
N GLU A 211 30.32 -10.59 -11.96
CA GLU A 211 31.61 -11.01 -11.36
C GLU A 211 32.84 -10.54 -12.19
N GLY A 212 32.62 -9.96 -13.36
CA GLY A 212 33.68 -9.45 -14.24
C GLY A 212 34.13 -8.02 -13.90
N PRO A 213 35.07 -7.45 -14.68
CA PRO A 213 35.52 -6.07 -14.52
C PRO A 213 34.39 -5.06 -14.72
N MET A 214 34.27 -4.06 -13.83
CA MET A 214 33.20 -3.04 -13.88
C MET A 214 33.35 -2.00 -15.00
N ASP A 215 34.47 -2.05 -15.72
CA ASP A 215 34.84 -1.21 -16.85
C ASP A 215 34.74 -1.93 -18.20
N ASP A 216 34.33 -3.21 -18.22
CA ASP A 216 34.11 -3.94 -19.47
C ASP A 216 32.75 -3.63 -20.12
N GLU A 217 32.60 -4.06 -21.38
CA GLU A 217 31.38 -3.82 -22.16
C GLU A 217 30.12 -4.47 -21.56
N SER A 218 30.26 -5.58 -20.84
CA SER A 218 29.14 -6.32 -20.24
C SER A 218 28.64 -5.61 -18.99
N ALA A 219 29.55 -5.19 -18.11
CA ALA A 219 29.23 -4.40 -16.93
C ALA A 219 28.63 -3.04 -17.31
N ILE A 220 29.16 -2.37 -18.33
CA ILE A 220 28.57 -1.12 -18.85
C ILE A 220 27.16 -1.38 -19.40
N GLY A 221 26.98 -2.42 -20.23
CA GLY A 221 25.69 -2.77 -20.80
C GLY A 221 24.63 -3.10 -19.74
N ILE A 222 24.99 -3.86 -18.70
CA ILE A 222 24.12 -4.11 -17.54
C ILE A 222 23.86 -2.81 -16.79
N ARG A 223 24.89 -2.03 -16.44
CA ARG A 223 24.75 -0.79 -15.66
C ARG A 223 23.76 0.18 -16.31
N ASP A 224 23.81 0.31 -17.63
CA ASP A 224 23.02 1.27 -18.40
C ASP A 224 21.68 0.70 -18.89
N CYS A 225 21.40 -0.59 -18.64
CA CYS A 225 20.24 -1.30 -19.18
C CYS A 225 20.14 -1.18 -20.71
N ASP A 226 21.29 -1.25 -21.40
CA ASP A 226 21.38 -0.97 -22.84
C ASP A 226 20.82 -2.13 -23.68
N PRO A 227 19.70 -1.95 -24.41
CA PRO A 227 19.17 -2.99 -25.28
C PRO A 227 20.06 -3.32 -26.49
N ASN A 228 21.07 -2.48 -26.79
CA ASN A 228 22.02 -2.67 -27.90
C ASN A 228 23.40 -3.14 -27.43
N GLY A 229 23.61 -3.30 -26.12
CA GLY A 229 24.85 -3.82 -25.55
C GLY A 229 25.00 -5.34 -25.70
N PRO A 230 26.07 -5.92 -25.14
CA PRO A 230 26.26 -7.37 -25.11
C PRO A 230 25.06 -8.10 -24.50
N LEU A 231 24.68 -9.25 -25.07
CA LEU A 231 23.58 -10.05 -24.55
C LEU A 231 23.95 -10.68 -23.21
N MET A 232 23.38 -10.14 -22.13
CA MET A 232 23.51 -10.67 -20.77
C MET A 232 22.18 -11.24 -20.28
N LEU A 233 22.17 -12.51 -19.85
CA LEU A 233 20.96 -13.19 -19.38
C LEU A 233 21.26 -14.03 -18.13
N TYR A 234 20.51 -13.76 -17.06
CA TYR A 234 20.61 -14.53 -15.80
C TYR A 234 19.46 -15.53 -15.68
N VAL A 235 19.78 -16.83 -15.71
CA VAL A 235 18.81 -17.92 -15.53
C VAL A 235 18.74 -18.28 -14.04
N SER A 236 17.69 -17.82 -13.36
CA SER A 236 17.50 -18.10 -11.92
C SER A 236 16.76 -19.41 -11.63
N LYS A 237 15.96 -19.90 -12.58
CA LYS A 237 15.12 -21.10 -12.40
C LYS A 237 14.84 -21.83 -13.72
N MET A 238 14.88 -23.16 -13.65
CA MET A 238 14.39 -24.07 -14.68
C MET A 238 12.95 -24.50 -14.38
N VAL A 239 12.04 -24.38 -15.34
CA VAL A 239 10.65 -24.79 -15.18
C VAL A 239 10.41 -26.12 -15.93
N PRO A 240 9.98 -27.19 -15.24
CA PRO A 240 9.60 -28.44 -15.89
C PRO A 240 8.42 -28.22 -16.84
N THR A 241 8.44 -28.86 -18.00
CA THR A 241 7.31 -28.86 -18.93
C THR A 241 6.77 -30.29 -19.08
N SER A 242 5.52 -30.40 -19.54
CA SER A 242 4.87 -31.69 -19.83
C SER A 242 5.61 -32.49 -20.91
N ASP A 243 6.37 -31.80 -21.75
CA ASP A 243 7.31 -32.42 -22.67
C ASP A 243 8.58 -32.74 -21.87
N LEU A 244 8.67 -33.97 -21.34
CA LEU A 244 9.75 -34.52 -20.50
C LEU A 244 11.18 -34.41 -21.09
N VAL A 245 11.35 -33.71 -22.20
CA VAL A 245 12.58 -33.51 -22.98
C VAL A 245 12.99 -32.03 -23.07
N ARG A 246 12.16 -31.06 -22.65
CA ARG A 246 12.49 -29.61 -22.75
C ARG A 246 12.22 -28.85 -21.45
N PHE A 247 13.20 -28.04 -21.03
CA PHE A 247 13.06 -27.08 -19.94
C PHE A 247 12.79 -25.69 -20.52
N ASN A 248 11.78 -25.00 -20.00
CA ASN A 248 11.57 -23.58 -20.28
C ASN A 248 12.21 -22.75 -19.16
N THR A 249 13.02 -21.75 -19.53
CA THR A 249 13.66 -20.84 -18.58
C THR A 249 12.73 -19.69 -18.23
N THR A 250 12.54 -19.41 -16.93
CA THR A 250 11.87 -18.17 -16.50
C THR A 250 12.86 -17.03 -16.64
N ARG A 251 12.50 -16.03 -17.44
CA ARG A 251 13.40 -14.95 -17.85
C ARG A 251 13.24 -13.74 -16.92
N TYR A 252 14.33 -13.28 -16.34
CA TYR A 252 14.46 -11.90 -15.91
C TYR A 252 15.44 -11.25 -16.89
N ARG A 253 15.06 -10.13 -17.52
CA ARG A 253 16.05 -9.30 -18.18
C ARG A 253 16.94 -8.74 -17.07
N ALA A 254 18.19 -9.21 -17.06
CA ALA A 254 19.22 -8.69 -16.18
C ALA A 254 19.46 -7.23 -16.49
#